data_AF-W9DP93-F1
#
_entry.id   AF-W9DP93-F1
#
_cell.length_a   1.000
_cell.length_b   1.000
_cell.length_c   1.000
_cell.angle_alpha   90.00
_cell.angle_beta   90.00
_cell.angle_gamma   90.00
#
_symmetry.space_group_name_H-M   'P 1'
#
loop_
_entity.id
_entity.type
_entity.pdbx_description
1 polymer ?
#
loop_
_entity_poly.entity_id
_entity_poly.type
_entity_poly.pdbx_seq_one_letter_code
_entity_poly.pdbx_strand_id
1 'polypeptide(L)'
;MDEEETIEAYAVTDSNIVNRLTSFLGIPFIIVFGWLNNKYVSVFSVEHNDHRLVVLYSGICPVIKNDRLRITGKMSHGGKIGVYGMIMTAYNIENLDTGDIYEKI
;
A
#
# COMPACT_ATOMS: atom_id res chain seq x y z
N MET A 1 12.94 11.17 10.66
CA MET A 1 13.49 11.40 9.31
C MET A 1 12.95 10.23 8.52
N ASP A 2 11.84 10.43 7.80
CA ASP A 2 11.13 9.33 7.16
C ASP A 2 11.89 8.98 5.89
N GLU A 3 12.80 8.01 6.02
CA GLU A 3 13.66 7.53 4.95
C GLU A 3 12.79 6.89 3.86
N GLU A 4 13.12 7.25 2.62
CA GLU A 4 12.56 6.61 1.43
C GLU A 4 13.21 5.23 1.28
N GLU A 5 12.39 4.21 1.06
CA GLU A 5 12.79 2.82 0.99
C GLU A 5 12.22 2.18 -0.28
N THR A 6 13.06 1.38 -0.95
CA THR A 6 12.65 0.53 -2.08
C THR A 6 12.70 -0.92 -1.65
N ILE A 7 11.60 -1.64 -1.82
CA ILE A 7 11.52 -3.07 -1.52
C ILE A 7 11.08 -3.86 -2.75
N GLU A 8 11.59 -5.07 -2.91
CA GLU A 8 10.99 -6.08 -3.78
C GLU A 8 10.25 -7.11 -2.93
N ALA A 9 8.98 -7.35 -3.22
CA ALA A 9 8.11 -8.18 -2.40
C ALA A 9 6.99 -8.82 -3.23
N TYR A 10 6.41 -9.90 -2.70
CA TYR A 10 5.23 -10.52 -3.30
C TYR A 10 3.95 -10.00 -2.66
N ALA A 11 2.94 -9.72 -3.48
CA ALA A 11 1.60 -9.40 -3.02
C ALA A 11 0.97 -10.60 -2.31
N VAL A 12 0.52 -10.40 -1.07
CA VAL A 12 -0.16 -11.41 -0.26
C VAL A 12 -1.68 -11.37 -0.47
N THR A 13 -2.18 -10.21 -0.90
CA THR A 13 -3.60 -9.93 -1.14
C THR A 13 -3.76 -9.17 -2.45
N ASP A 14 -4.92 -9.29 -3.08
CA ASP A 14 -5.33 -8.38 -4.16
C ASP A 14 -5.43 -6.94 -3.63
N SER A 15 -5.25 -5.95 -4.51
CA SER A 15 -5.48 -4.55 -4.20
C SER A 15 -6.95 -4.27 -3.94
N ASN A 16 -7.25 -3.67 -2.80
CA ASN A 16 -8.55 -3.09 -2.52
C ASN A 16 -8.51 -1.59 -2.83
N ILE A 17 -9.31 -1.14 -3.80
CA ILE A 17 -9.38 0.27 -4.21
C ILE A 17 -10.51 0.93 -3.43
N VAL A 18 -10.14 1.74 -2.44
CA VAL A 18 -11.08 2.38 -1.52
C VAL A 18 -11.30 3.83 -1.93
N ASN A 19 -12.56 4.26 -1.89
CA ASN A 19 -12.92 5.68 -2.02
C ASN A 19 -12.78 6.36 -0.65
N ARG A 20 -12.10 7.50 -0.59
CA ARG A 20 -11.85 8.28 0.65
C ARG A 20 -13.12 8.61 1.45
N LEU A 21 -14.29 8.61 0.81
CA LEU A 21 -15.58 8.87 1.45
C LEU A 21 -16.16 7.70 2.26
N THR A 22 -15.60 6.48 2.13
CA THR A 22 -16.13 5.28 2.78
C THR A 22 -15.14 4.71 3.78
N SER A 23 -15.51 4.71 5.07
CA SER A 23 -14.84 3.93 6.11
C SER A 23 -14.96 2.45 5.77
N PHE A 24 -13.83 1.72 5.72
CA PHE A 24 -13.82 0.29 5.45
C PHE A 24 -13.94 -0.53 6.74
N LEU A 25 -14.80 -1.56 6.73
CA LEU A 25 -14.93 -2.57 7.77
C LEU A 25 -14.42 -3.91 7.19
N GLY A 26 -13.12 -4.17 7.36
CA GLY A 26 -12.47 -5.42 6.96
C GLY A 26 -10.97 -5.43 7.33
N ILE A 27 -10.41 -6.65 7.39
CA ILE A 27 -9.06 -7.05 7.86
C ILE A 27 -7.94 -6.02 7.56
N PRO A 28 -7.02 -5.75 8.52
CA PRO A 28 -7.31 -5.08 9.78
C PRO A 28 -7.84 -3.67 9.51
N PHE A 29 -8.78 -3.18 10.32
CA PHE A 29 -9.50 -1.90 10.17
C PHE A 29 -8.62 -0.70 9.74
N ILE A 30 -8.47 -0.48 8.43
CA ILE A 30 -7.73 0.67 7.92
C ILE A 30 -8.68 1.84 7.77
N ILE A 31 -8.54 2.80 8.69
CA ILE A 31 -9.27 4.06 8.65
C ILE A 31 -8.35 5.10 8.00
N VAL A 32 -8.47 5.29 6.69
CA VAL A 32 -7.69 6.28 5.93
C VAL A 32 -8.36 7.67 6.02
N PHE A 33 -8.54 8.20 7.23
CA PHE A 33 -9.02 9.59 7.39
C PHE A 33 -7.86 10.57 7.26
N GLY A 34 -7.91 11.42 6.23
CA GLY A 34 -7.19 12.70 6.20
C GLY A 34 -5.76 12.71 5.66
N TRP A 35 -5.08 11.56 5.48
CA TRP A 35 -3.63 11.58 5.21
C TRP A 35 -3.21 11.56 3.73
N LEU A 36 -4.04 11.02 2.84
CA LEU A 36 -3.77 10.96 1.40
C LEU A 36 -4.69 11.92 0.65
N ASN A 37 -4.11 12.79 -0.18
CA ASN A 37 -4.85 13.84 -0.89
C ASN A 37 -5.69 13.33 -2.08
N ASN A 38 -5.61 12.05 -2.44
CA ASN A 38 -6.32 11.50 -3.60
C ASN A 38 -7.71 10.93 -3.23
N LYS A 39 -8.63 10.93 -4.21
CA LYS A 39 -10.00 10.40 -4.10
C LYS A 39 -10.01 8.89 -3.88
N TYR A 40 -9.04 8.19 -4.48
CA TYR A 40 -8.88 6.75 -4.39
C TYR A 40 -7.57 6.40 -3.70
N VAL A 41 -7.61 5.35 -2.89
CA VAL A 41 -6.44 4.76 -2.25
C VAL A 41 -6.47 3.27 -2.53
N SER A 42 -5.39 2.75 -3.09
CA SER A 42 -5.20 1.30 -3.26
C SER A 42 -4.47 0.76 -2.04
N VAL A 43 -5.01 -0.30 -1.46
CA VAL A 43 -4.56 -0.92 -0.22
C VAL A 43 -4.33 -2.39 -0.47
N PHE A 44 -3.13 -2.89 -0.16
CA PHE A 44 -2.80 -4.31 -0.22
C PHE A 44 -1.72 -4.64 0.81
N SER A 45 -1.46 -5.93 1.00
CA SER A 45 -0.36 -6.40 1.84
C SER A 45 0.69 -7.13 1.01
N VAL A 46 1.95 -6.96 1.38
CA VAL A 46 3.09 -7.69 0.81
C VAL A 46 3.85 -8.45 1.88
N GLU A 47 4.60 -9.47 1.47
CA GLU A 47 5.53 -10.18 2.34
C GLU A 47 6.86 -9.43 2.41
N HIS A 48 7.25 -9.01 3.61
CA HIS A 48 8.49 -8.28 3.83
C HIS A 48 9.09 -8.65 5.19
N ASN A 49 10.35 -9.10 5.22
CA ASN A 49 11.07 -9.54 6.42
C ASN A 49 10.26 -10.50 7.31
N ASP A 50 9.71 -11.58 6.73
CA ASP A 50 8.87 -12.60 7.40
C ASP A 50 7.57 -12.07 8.04
N HIS A 51 7.18 -10.85 7.70
CA HIS A 51 5.99 -10.19 8.20
C HIS A 51 5.13 -9.62 7.05
N ARG A 52 3.85 -9.38 7.34
CA ARG A 52 2.95 -8.69 6.41
C ARG A 52 3.11 -7.19 6.56
N LEU A 53 3.54 -6.54 5.48
CA LEU A 53 3.59 -5.09 5.39
C LEU A 53 2.38 -4.59 4.62
N VAL A 54 1.65 -3.64 5.20
CA VAL A 54 0.52 -2.98 4.51
C VAL A 54 1.07 -1.85 3.64
N VAL A 55 0.67 -1.84 2.37
CA VAL A 55 1.05 -0.81 1.39
C VAL A 55 -0.16 0.06 1.08
N LEU A 56 0.04 1.37 1.11
CA LEU A 56 -0.94 2.38 0.75
C LEU A 56 -0.44 3.17 -0.45
N TYR A 57 -1.18 3.12 -1.56
CA TYR A 57 -0.90 3.91 -2.74
C TYR A 57 -2.01 4.93 -3.00
N SER A 58 -1.60 6.18 -3.22
CA SER A 58 -2.50 7.30 -3.43
C SER A 58 -3.03 7.37 -4.87
N GLY A 59 -3.82 6.39 -5.27
CA GLY A 59 -4.42 6.31 -6.60
C GLY A 59 -5.07 4.94 -6.85
N ILE A 60 -5.39 4.66 -8.10
CA ILE A 60 -5.83 3.34 -8.56
C ILE A 60 -4.58 2.57 -8.99
N CYS A 61 -4.30 1.45 -8.31
CA CYS A 61 -3.17 0.57 -8.55
C CYS A 61 -3.66 -0.88 -8.39
N PRO A 62 -4.14 -1.50 -9.47
CA PRO A 62 -4.50 -2.91 -9.48
C PRO A 62 -3.28 -3.78 -9.21
N VAL A 63 -3.36 -4.60 -8.17
CA VAL A 63 -2.37 -5.62 -7.82
C VAL A 63 -3.14 -6.91 -7.57
N ILE A 64 -2.62 -8.04 -8.04
CA ILE A 64 -3.18 -9.36 -7.83
C ILE A 64 -2.29 -10.11 -6.84
N LYS A 65 -2.90 -10.97 -6.02
CA LYS A 65 -2.16 -11.86 -5.13
C LYS A 65 -1.11 -12.66 -5.91
N ASN A 66 0.08 -12.74 -5.32
CA ASN A 66 1.31 -13.33 -5.83
C ASN A 66 2.04 -12.51 -6.90
N ASP A 67 1.56 -11.32 -7.29
CA ASP A 67 2.34 -10.42 -8.13
C ASP A 67 3.67 -10.09 -7.45
N ARG A 68 4.76 -10.14 -8.23
CA ARG A 68 6.07 -9.68 -7.80
C ARG A 68 6.16 -8.16 -8.04
N LEU A 69 6.38 -7.41 -6.97
CA LEU A 69 6.36 -5.95 -7.01
C LEU A 69 7.69 -5.36 -6.60
N ARG A 70 8.08 -4.24 -7.23
CA ARG A 70 9.07 -3.30 -6.71
C ARG A 70 8.32 -2.05 -6.25
N ILE A 71 8.45 -1.73 -4.97
CA ILE A 71 7.68 -0.69 -4.31
C ILE A 71 8.62 0.32 -3.68
N THR A 72 8.46 1.58 -4.04
CA THR A 72 9.23 2.71 -3.49
C THR A 72 8.29 3.61 -2.70
N GLY A 73 8.65 3.83 -1.44
CA GLY A 73 7.73 4.42 -0.48
C GLY A 73 8.42 4.96 0.77
N LYS A 74 7.61 5.49 1.69
CA LYS A 74 8.04 5.85 3.04
C LYS A 74 7.43 4.89 4.05
N MET A 75 8.28 4.33 4.88
CA MET A 75 7.86 3.52 6.02
C MET A 75 7.36 4.40 7.16
N SER A 76 6.29 3.98 7.82
CA SER A 76 5.79 4.65 9.02
C SER A 76 5.03 3.68 9.92
N HIS A 77 4.79 4.06 11.18
CA HIS A 77 3.95 3.28 12.08
C HIS A 77 2.46 3.52 11.81
N GLY A 78 1.70 2.45 11.56
CA GLY A 78 0.29 2.47 11.21
C GLY A 78 -0.67 2.85 12.35
N GLY A 79 -0.17 3.07 13.57
CA GLY A 79 -1.00 3.33 14.76
C GLY A 79 -1.93 4.54 14.61
N LYS A 80 -1.61 5.51 13.74
CA LYS A 80 -2.46 6.68 13.45
C LYS A 80 -3.66 6.36 12.53
N ILE A 81 -3.66 5.23 11.81
CA ILE A 81 -4.69 4.87 10.81
C ILE A 81 -5.39 3.54 11.10
N GLY A 82 -5.29 3.04 12.35
CA GLY A 82 -5.93 1.80 12.77
C GLY A 82 -5.20 0.52 12.37
N VAL A 83 -4.00 0.63 11.78
CA VAL A 83 -3.15 -0.53 11.46
C VAL A 83 -2.15 -0.75 12.59
N TYR A 84 -2.20 -1.94 13.19
CA TYR A 84 -1.18 -2.34 14.16
C TYR A 84 0.06 -2.85 13.39
N GLY A 85 1.16 -2.09 13.45
CA GLY A 85 2.42 -2.45 12.78
C GLY A 85 2.95 -1.37 11.83
N MET A 86 3.97 -1.73 11.06
CA MET A 86 4.56 -0.88 10.03
C MET A 86 3.67 -0.84 8.78
N ILE A 87 3.62 0.31 8.14
CA ILE A 87 2.98 0.53 6.84
C ILE A 87 3.96 1.22 5.90
N MET A 88 3.77 1.02 4.60
CA MET A 88 4.47 1.77 3.57
C MET A 88 3.49 2.64 2.80
N THR A 89 3.76 3.94 2.74
CA THR A 89 3.08 4.84 1.81
C THR A 89 3.88 4.89 0.53
N ALA A 90 3.38 4.23 -0.52
CA ALA A 90 4.04 4.12 -1.80
C ALA A 90 3.77 5.34 -2.70
N TYR A 91 4.78 5.76 -3.45
CA TYR A 91 4.67 6.73 -4.54
C TYR A 91 5.09 6.15 -5.88
N ASN A 92 5.84 5.05 -5.91
CA ASN A 92 6.12 4.28 -7.13
C ASN A 92 5.89 2.79 -6.85
N ILE A 93 5.16 2.13 -7.74
CA ILE A 93 4.92 0.68 -7.73
C ILE A 93 5.13 0.17 -9.16
N GLU A 94 6.06 -0.76 -9.33
CA GLU A 94 6.29 -1.51 -10.56
C GLU A 94 5.86 -2.96 -10.33
N ASN A 95 4.96 -3.45 -11.17
CA ASN A 95 4.63 -4.86 -11.25
C ASN A 95 5.64 -5.55 -12.17
N LEU A 96 6.52 -6.38 -11.59
CA LEU A 96 7.60 -7.04 -12.31
C LEU A 96 7.11 -8.22 -13.16
N ASP A 97 5.89 -8.70 -12.93
CA ASP A 97 5.28 -9.78 -13.72
C ASP A 97 4.56 -9.25 -14.96
N THR A 98 3.91 -8.08 -14.86
CA THR A 98 3.17 -7.47 -15.99
C THR A 98 3.92 -6.33 -16.69
N GLY A 99 4.89 -5.71 -16.02
CA GLY A 99 5.58 -4.50 -16.46
C GLY A 99 4.80 -3.21 -16.23
N ASP A 100 3.66 -3.25 -15.54
CA ASP A 100 2.87 -2.06 -15.22
C ASP A 100 3.59 -1.17 -14.19
N ILE A 101 3.58 0.15 -14.40
CA ILE A 101 4.20 1.13 -13.50
C ILE A 101 3.15 2.14 -13.06
N TYR A 102 3.02 2.32 -11.75
CA TYR A 102 2.15 3.28 -11.10
C TYR A 102 3.00 4.29 -10.34
N GLU A 103 2.98 5.53 -10.80
CA GLU A 103 3.72 6.62 -10.16
C GLU A 103 2.78 7.76 -9.77
N LYS A 104 2.93 8.21 -8.53
CA LYS A 104 2.20 9.37 -8.01
C LYS A 104 2.86 10.64 -8.55
N ILE A 105 2.22 11.24 -9.56
CA ILE A 105 2.55 12.55 -10.14
C ILE A 105 2.35 13.67 -9.10
#